data_AF-N8UM71-F1
#
_entry.id   AF-N8UM71-F1
#
_cell.length_a   1.000
_cell.length_b   1.000
_cell.length_c   1.000
_cell.angle_alpha   90.00
_cell.angle_beta   90.00
_cell.angle_gamma   90.00
#
_symmetry.space_group_name_H-M   'P 1'
#
loop_
_entity.id
_entity.type
_entity.pdbx_description
1 polymer ?
#
loop_
_entity_poly.entity_id
_entity_poly.type
_entity_poly.pdbx_seq_one_letter_code
_entity_poly.pdbx_strand_id
1 'polypeptide(L)'
;MPISQLVKLIKRLVKFIFSLILSLAIGWLTWKYADPYLAKLNDNNGPYELAKQISSIAGVILGFVLAGISILTAVMDRTLIANMMRTGHFHNFVKQAFYGCGWLMVLIVVSLGSLVVPAEYLKYALTVMMIVTSYTVIELVTTATRFYNIITVMSSR
;
A
#
# COMPACT_ATOMS: atom_id res chain seq x y z
N MET A 1 -28.11 -10.36 -9.88
CA MET A 1 -27.24 -9.80 -8.82
C MET A 1 -28.01 -8.72 -8.09
N PRO A 2 -28.16 -8.75 -6.76
CA PRO A 2 -28.96 -7.75 -6.04
C PRO A 2 -28.32 -6.36 -6.15
N ILE A 3 -29.14 -5.34 -6.39
CA ILE A 3 -28.75 -3.94 -6.62
C ILE A 3 -27.80 -3.42 -5.51
N SER A 4 -28.00 -3.88 -4.27
CA SER A 4 -27.18 -3.51 -3.10
C SER A 4 -25.72 -4.00 -3.18
N GLN A 5 -25.47 -5.17 -3.79
CA GLN A 5 -24.10 -5.66 -4.01
C GLN A 5 -23.40 -4.91 -5.13
N LEU A 6 -24.16 -4.54 -6.17
CA LEU A 6 -23.66 -3.80 -7.33
C LEU A 6 -23.18 -2.39 -6.93
N VAL A 7 -23.94 -1.68 -6.09
CA VAL A 7 -23.55 -0.37 -5.54
C VAL A 7 -22.29 -0.45 -4.66
N LYS A 8 -22.15 -1.49 -3.84
CA LYS A 8 -20.94 -1.72 -3.03
C LYS A 8 -19.71 -1.99 -3.90
N LEU A 9 -19.88 -2.75 -4.98
CA LEU A 9 -18.82 -3.06 -5.94
C LEU A 9 -18.37 -1.81 -6.70
N ILE A 10 -19.31 -0.99 -7.18
CA ILE A 10 -19.02 0.30 -7.84
C ILE A 10 -18.25 1.23 -6.91
N LYS A 11 -18.69 1.41 -5.66
CA LYS A 11 -17.96 2.28 -4.70
C LYS A 11 -16.53 1.79 -4.43
N ARG A 12 -16.31 0.48 -4.44
CA ARG A 12 -14.98 -0.12 -4.26
C ARG A 12 -14.11 0.10 -5.49
N LEU A 13 -14.67 -0.10 -6.68
CA LEU A 13 -14.00 0.15 -7.96
C LEU A 13 -13.65 1.62 -8.15
N VAL A 14 -14.55 2.56 -7.81
CA VAL A 14 -14.28 4.00 -7.93
C VAL A 14 -13.10 4.41 -7.04
N LYS A 15 -13.01 3.88 -5.81
CA LYS A 15 -11.86 4.15 -4.93
C LYS A 15 -10.56 3.59 -5.49
N PHE A 16 -10.60 2.37 -6.04
CA PHE A 16 -9.45 1.74 -6.69
C PHE A 16 -9.01 2.49 -7.95
N ILE A 17 -9.96 2.93 -8.78
CA ILE A 17 -9.68 3.72 -9.97
C ILE A 17 -9.10 5.07 -9.59
N PHE A 18 -9.62 5.72 -8.55
CA PHE A 18 -9.09 6.99 -8.05
C PHE A 18 -7.66 6.84 -7.52
N SER A 19 -7.37 5.79 -6.72
CA SER A 19 -6.01 5.54 -6.23
C SER A 19 -5.04 5.23 -7.37
N LEU A 20 -5.49 4.51 -8.40
CA LEU A 20 -4.71 4.20 -9.60
C LEU A 20 -4.44 5.43 -10.47
N ILE A 21 -5.44 6.31 -10.67
CA ILE A 21 -5.24 7.57 -11.40
C ILE A 21 -4.26 8.47 -10.66
N LEU A 22 -4.37 8.55 -9.33
CA LEU A 22 -3.48 9.38 -8.52
C LEU A 22 -2.03 8.85 -8.56
N SER A 23 -1.85 7.52 -8.48
CA SER A 23 -0.51 6.93 -8.58
C SER A 23 0.09 7.08 -9.99
N LEU A 24 -0.71 6.97 -11.05
CA LEU A 24 -0.27 7.25 -12.42
C LEU A 24 0.09 8.72 -12.62
N ALA A 25 -0.64 9.66 -12.02
CA ALA A 25 -0.31 11.08 -12.06
C ALA A 25 1.06 11.36 -11.40
N ILE A 26 1.33 10.71 -10.26
CA ILE A 26 2.65 10.76 -9.60
C ILE A 26 3.74 10.12 -10.45
N GLY A 27 3.44 9.01 -11.14
CA GLY A 27 4.32 8.38 -12.12
C GLY A 27 4.67 9.30 -13.28
N TRP A 28 3.68 9.95 -13.88
CA TRP A 28 3.89 10.91 -14.96
C TRP A 28 4.73 12.11 -14.51
N LEU A 29 4.48 12.62 -13.30
CA LEU A 29 5.24 13.71 -12.71
C LEU A 29 6.69 13.30 -12.48
N THR A 30 6.91 12.09 -11.94
CA THR A 30 8.23 11.48 -11.81
C THR A 30 8.94 11.40 -13.16
N TRP A 31 8.28 10.87 -14.20
CA TRP A 31 8.86 10.76 -15.54
C TRP A 31 9.30 12.11 -16.11
N LYS A 32 8.48 13.16 -15.91
CA LYS A 32 8.75 14.52 -16.40
C LYS A 32 9.93 15.18 -15.70
N TYR A 33 10.13 14.92 -14.42
CA TYR A 33 11.21 15.51 -13.61
C TYR A 33 12.39 14.55 -13.37
N ALA A 34 12.38 13.35 -13.94
CA ALA A 34 13.43 12.34 -13.77
C ALA A 34 14.73 12.71 -14.51
N ASP A 35 14.66 13.37 -15.66
CA ASP A 35 15.84 13.70 -16.48
C ASP A 35 16.93 14.49 -15.72
N PRO A 36 16.62 15.60 -15.01
CA PRO A 36 17.63 16.31 -14.20
C PRO A 36 18.12 15.51 -12.98
N TYR A 37 17.32 14.58 -12.45
CA TYR A 37 17.69 13.71 -11.34
C TYR A 37 18.65 12.59 -11.79
N LEU A 38 18.42 12.05 -12.98
CA LEU A 38 19.23 11.00 -13.60
C LEU A 38 20.50 11.54 -14.28
N ALA A 39 20.52 12.81 -14.69
CA ALA A 39 21.73 13.43 -15.24
C ALA A 39 22.90 13.49 -14.23
N LYS A 40 22.62 13.42 -12.92
CA LYS A 40 23.63 13.41 -11.84
C LYS A 40 24.01 12.01 -11.36
N LEU A 41 23.62 10.95 -12.09
CA LEU A 41 23.83 9.56 -11.67
C LEU A 41 25.30 9.23 -11.40
N ASN A 42 26.22 9.84 -12.16
CA ASN A 42 27.66 9.57 -12.07
C ASN A 42 28.31 10.16 -10.80
N ASP A 43 27.70 11.20 -10.22
CA ASP A 43 28.20 11.85 -8.99
C ASP A 43 27.59 11.22 -7.73
N ASN A 44 26.33 10.78 -7.80
CA ASN A 44 25.62 10.20 -6.68
C ASN A 44 24.63 9.16 -7.20
N ASN A 45 24.73 7.91 -6.70
CA ASN A 45 23.82 6.79 -6.96
C ASN A 45 22.39 7.01 -6.42
N GLY A 46 21.85 8.24 -6.50
CA GLY A 46 20.60 8.69 -5.89
C GLY A 46 19.39 7.81 -6.16
N PRO A 47 19.14 7.33 -7.39
CA PRO A 47 18.03 6.40 -7.67
C PRO A 47 18.13 5.07 -6.92
N TYR A 48 19.35 4.52 -6.81
CA TYR A 48 19.59 3.25 -6.12
C TYR A 48 19.45 3.41 -4.60
N GLU A 49 19.91 4.53 -4.04
CA GLU A 49 19.71 4.87 -2.63
C GLU A 49 18.22 5.07 -2.30
N LEU A 50 17.46 5.73 -3.18
CA LEU A 50 16.00 5.84 -3.00
C LEU A 50 15.31 4.47 -3.00
N ALA A 51 15.66 3.59 -3.94
CA ALA A 51 15.10 2.23 -3.99
C ALA A 51 15.43 1.42 -2.71
N LYS A 52 16.66 1.54 -2.22
CA LYS A 52 17.09 0.92 -0.95
C LYS A 52 16.30 1.46 0.25
N GLN A 53 16.10 2.77 0.34
CA GLN A 53 15.32 3.37 1.43
C GLN A 53 13.84 2.96 1.37
N ILE A 54 13.23 3.00 0.19
CA ILE A 54 11.82 2.62 -0.01
C ILE A 54 11.61 1.13 0.35
N SER A 55 12.48 0.23 -0.12
CA SER A 55 12.39 -1.19 0.24
C SER A 55 12.55 -1.43 1.75
N SER A 56 13.46 -0.71 2.41
CA SER A 56 13.66 -0.80 3.86
C SER A 56 12.43 -0.34 4.64
N ILE A 57 11.86 0.82 4.30
CA ILE A 57 10.64 1.35 4.93
C ILE A 57 9.47 0.39 4.70
N ALA A 58 9.30 -0.12 3.48
CA ALA A 58 8.24 -1.06 3.16
C ALA A 58 8.36 -2.36 3.97
N GLY A 59 9.57 -2.89 4.13
CA GLY A 59 9.85 -4.08 4.96
C GLY A 59 9.50 -3.87 6.42
N VAL A 60 9.86 -2.70 6.98
CA VAL A 60 9.53 -2.34 8.37
C VAL A 60 8.02 -2.24 8.58
N ILE A 61 7.30 -1.55 7.69
CA ILE A 61 5.84 -1.42 7.78
C ILE A 61 5.17 -2.78 7.65
N LEU A 62 5.63 -3.63 6.72
CA LEU A 62 5.11 -4.98 6.57
C LEU A 62 5.26 -5.78 7.87
N GLY A 63 6.43 -5.71 8.52
CA GLY A 63 6.68 -6.34 9.82
C GLY A 63 5.71 -5.84 10.91
N PHE A 64 5.51 -4.52 11.01
CA PHE A 64 4.57 -3.95 11.98
C PHE A 64 3.11 -4.35 11.70
N VAL A 65 2.69 -4.41 10.44
CA VAL A 65 1.33 -4.85 10.08
C VAL A 65 1.12 -6.32 10.47
N LEU A 66 2.08 -7.20 10.16
CA LEU A 66 1.99 -8.62 10.54
C LEU A 66 1.97 -8.81 12.06
N ALA A 67 2.81 -8.09 12.79
CA ALA A 67 2.80 -8.10 14.26
C ALA A 67 1.44 -7.62 14.81
N GLY A 68 0.89 -6.54 14.26
CA GLY A 68 -0.44 -6.04 14.61
C GLY A 68 -1.55 -7.06 14.36
N ILE A 69 -1.51 -7.77 13.23
CA ILE A 69 -2.47 -8.86 12.92
C ILE A 69 -2.30 -10.01 13.92
N SER A 70 -1.08 -10.39 14.28
CA SER A 70 -0.81 -11.44 15.27
C SER A 70 -1.38 -11.09 16.63
N ILE A 71 -1.16 -9.85 17.11
CA ILE A 71 -1.74 -9.36 18.36
C ILE A 71 -3.26 -9.36 18.29
N LEU A 72 -3.85 -8.81 17.21
CA LEU A 72 -5.29 -8.81 17.01
C LEU A 72 -5.87 -10.23 17.04
N THR A 73 -5.16 -11.19 16.45
CA THR A 73 -5.54 -12.60 16.47
C THR A 73 -5.43 -13.21 17.86
N ALA A 74 -4.38 -12.87 18.62
CA ALA A 74 -4.20 -13.34 20.00
C ALA A 74 -5.27 -12.79 20.96
N VAL A 75 -5.85 -11.62 20.68
CA VAL A 75 -6.95 -11.06 21.48
C VAL A 75 -8.35 -11.35 20.90
N MET A 76 -8.45 -12.18 19.85
CA MET A 76 -9.74 -12.53 19.20
C MET A 76 -10.75 -13.19 20.15
N ASP A 77 -10.29 -13.89 21.19
CA ASP A 77 -11.15 -14.57 22.17
C ASP A 77 -11.85 -13.61 23.13
N ARG A 78 -11.52 -12.31 23.13
CA ARG A 78 -12.29 -11.33 23.89
C ARG A 78 -13.65 -11.13 23.22
N THR A 79 -14.71 -11.09 24.02
CA THR A 79 -16.13 -10.90 23.63
C THR A 79 -16.35 -9.79 22.60
N LEU A 80 -15.47 -8.78 22.59
CA LEU A 80 -15.45 -7.67 21.64
C LEU A 80 -15.14 -8.11 20.19
N ILE A 81 -14.11 -8.93 19.96
CA ILE A 81 -13.76 -9.40 18.60
C ILE A 81 -14.69 -10.52 18.14
N ALA A 82 -15.17 -11.36 19.06
CA ALA A 82 -16.23 -12.34 18.76
C ALA A 82 -17.51 -11.68 18.21
N ASN A 83 -17.90 -10.52 18.73
CA ASN A 83 -19.02 -9.72 18.19
C ASN A 83 -18.70 -9.05 16.84
N MET A 84 -17.44 -8.66 16.59
CA MET A 84 -17.01 -8.18 15.27
C MET A 84 -16.95 -9.27 14.20
N MET A 85 -16.59 -10.49 14.59
CA MET A 85 -16.64 -11.66 13.72
C MET A 85 -18.08 -11.98 13.32
N ARG A 86 -19.03 -11.89 14.25
CA ARG A 86 -20.47 -12.08 13.99
C ARG A 86 -21.04 -11.10 12.97
N THR A 87 -20.51 -9.87 12.91
CA THR A 87 -20.97 -8.83 11.97
C THR A 87 -20.19 -8.81 10.64
N GLY A 88 -19.16 -9.65 10.49
CA GLY A 88 -18.37 -9.79 9.25
C GLY A 88 -17.43 -8.62 8.92
N HIS A 89 -17.44 -7.55 9.72
CA HIS A 89 -16.56 -6.40 9.54
C HIS A 89 -15.08 -6.73 9.80
N PHE A 90 -14.79 -7.62 10.76
CA PHE A 90 -13.44 -8.06 11.08
C PHE A 90 -12.79 -8.84 9.92
N HIS A 91 -13.49 -9.81 9.33
CA HIS A 91 -12.96 -10.60 8.22
C HIS A 91 -12.62 -9.72 6.99
N ASN A 92 -13.47 -8.74 6.70
CA ASN A 92 -13.23 -7.77 5.62
C ASN A 92 -12.03 -6.86 5.90
N PHE A 93 -11.75 -6.54 7.17
CA PHE A 93 -10.59 -5.78 7.58
C PHE A 93 -9.31 -6.59 7.44
N VAL A 94 -9.26 -7.82 7.99
CA VAL A 94 -8.11 -8.72 7.89
C VAL A 94 -7.77 -8.99 6.42
N LYS A 95 -8.77 -9.25 5.58
CA LYS A 95 -8.56 -9.44 4.13
C LYS A 95 -7.92 -8.22 3.44
N GLN A 96 -8.27 -7.00 3.86
CA GLN A 96 -7.68 -5.77 3.33
C GLN A 96 -6.27 -5.54 3.85
N ALA A 97 -6.02 -5.83 5.13
CA ALA A 97 -4.68 -5.76 5.68
C ALA A 97 -3.72 -6.73 4.97
N PHE A 98 -4.16 -7.97 4.71
CA PHE A 98 -3.40 -8.93 3.89
C PHE A 98 -3.16 -8.46 2.46
N TYR A 99 -4.16 -7.81 1.84
CA TYR A 99 -3.98 -7.21 0.52
C TYR A 99 -2.92 -6.09 0.54
N GLY A 100 -2.92 -5.26 1.59
CA GLY A 100 -1.87 -4.25 1.82
C GLY A 100 -0.49 -4.86 2.03
N CYS A 101 -0.38 -5.95 2.79
CA CYS A 101 0.88 -6.71 2.92
C CYS A 101 1.37 -7.24 1.56
N GLY A 102 0.46 -7.73 0.71
CA GLY A 102 0.80 -8.16 -0.65
C GLY A 102 1.41 -7.01 -1.47
N TRP A 103 0.81 -5.82 -1.43
CA TRP A 103 1.35 -4.64 -2.12
C TRP A 103 2.68 -4.15 -1.55
N LEU A 104 2.87 -4.21 -0.23
CA LEU A 104 4.16 -3.93 0.39
C LEU A 104 5.24 -4.91 -0.09
N MET A 105 4.89 -6.19 -0.24
CA MET A 105 5.82 -7.20 -0.76
C MET A 105 6.15 -6.95 -2.24
N VAL A 106 5.16 -6.62 -3.07
CA VAL A 106 5.39 -6.19 -4.46
C VAL A 106 6.28 -4.95 -4.52
N LEU A 107 6.07 -3.97 -3.65
CA LEU A 107 6.90 -2.77 -3.57
C LEU A 107 8.36 -3.10 -3.25
N ILE A 108 8.62 -4.02 -2.32
CA ILE A 108 9.98 -4.47 -2.00
C ILE A 108 10.61 -5.14 -3.22
N VAL A 109 9.90 -6.05 -3.90
CA VAL A 109 10.41 -6.76 -5.09
C VAL A 109 10.70 -5.78 -6.23
N VAL A 110 9.82 -4.82 -6.50
CA VAL A 110 10.03 -3.80 -7.54
C VAL A 110 11.22 -2.90 -7.19
N SER A 111 11.34 -2.50 -5.93
CA SER A 111 12.46 -1.65 -5.47
C SER A 111 13.79 -2.39 -5.57
N LEU A 112 13.87 -3.64 -5.12
CA LEU A 112 15.08 -4.46 -5.27
C LEU A 112 15.39 -4.77 -6.74
N GLY A 113 14.36 -5.05 -7.54
CA GLY A 113 14.49 -5.25 -8.98
C GLY A 113 15.08 -4.02 -9.68
N SER A 114 14.71 -2.80 -9.25
CA SER A 114 15.26 -1.57 -9.82
C SER A 114 16.77 -1.41 -9.59
N LEU A 115 17.36 -2.11 -8.61
CA LEU A 115 18.80 -2.05 -8.32
C LEU A 115 19.66 -2.76 -9.37
N VAL A 116 19.09 -3.75 -10.07
CA VAL A 116 19.79 -4.54 -11.10
C VAL A 116 19.49 -4.06 -12.52
N VAL A 117 18.72 -2.98 -12.68
CA VAL A 117 18.36 -2.44 -14.00
C VAL A 117 19.52 -1.61 -14.58
N PRO A 118 19.85 -1.78 -15.87
CA PRO A 118 20.87 -0.96 -16.55
C PRO A 118 20.48 0.53 -16.57
N ALA A 119 21.48 1.41 -16.62
CA ALA A 119 21.29 2.86 -16.61
C ALA A 119 20.31 3.36 -17.70
N GLU A 120 20.33 2.75 -18.88
CA GLU A 120 19.44 3.07 -20.01
C GLU A 120 17.95 2.89 -19.69
N TYR A 121 17.62 1.95 -18.79
CA TYR A 121 16.25 1.64 -18.39
C TYR A 121 15.88 2.19 -17.00
N LEU A 122 16.80 2.89 -16.34
CA LEU A 122 16.64 3.35 -14.97
C LEU A 122 15.47 4.35 -14.81
N LYS A 123 15.22 5.18 -15.84
CA LYS A 123 14.07 6.09 -15.87
C LYS A 123 12.72 5.36 -15.79
N TYR A 124 12.60 4.25 -16.52
CA TYR A 124 11.41 3.41 -16.50
C TYR A 124 11.27 2.72 -15.14
N ALA A 125 12.35 2.15 -14.62
CA ALA A 125 12.35 1.48 -13.31
C ALA A 125 11.95 2.43 -12.17
N LEU A 126 12.51 3.64 -12.14
CA LEU A 126 12.19 4.65 -11.13
C LEU A 126 10.73 5.12 -11.22
N THR A 127 10.21 5.26 -12.44
CA THR A 127 8.81 5.64 -12.66
C THR A 127 7.85 4.56 -12.16
N VAL A 128 8.12 3.29 -12.50
CA VAL A 128 7.32 2.16 -12.02
C VAL A 128 7.39 2.07 -10.50
N MET A 129 8.57 2.20 -9.91
CA MET A 129 8.76 2.21 -8.46
C MET A 129 7.88 3.28 -7.80
N MET A 130 7.91 4.53 -8.27
CA MET A 130 7.12 5.62 -7.69
C MET A 130 5.60 5.42 -7.83
N ILE A 131 5.14 4.83 -8.94
CA ILE A 131 3.72 4.45 -9.11
C ILE A 131 3.33 3.41 -8.05
N VAL A 132 4.15 2.37 -7.88
CA VAL A 132 3.87 1.31 -6.91
C VAL A 132 3.95 1.86 -5.48
N THR A 133 4.93 2.69 -5.16
CA THR A 133 5.07 3.33 -3.83
C THR A 133 3.84 4.16 -3.49
N SER A 134 3.44 5.07 -4.38
CA SER A 134 2.29 5.94 -4.14
C SER A 134 0.98 5.14 -4.00
N TYR A 135 0.79 4.13 -4.84
CA TYR A 135 -0.36 3.24 -4.75
C TYR A 135 -0.42 2.51 -3.39
N THR A 136 0.70 1.93 -2.96
CA THR A 136 0.80 1.21 -1.68
C THR A 136 0.54 2.13 -0.48
N VAL A 137 1.03 3.37 -0.51
CA VAL A 137 0.76 4.37 0.53
C VAL A 137 -0.73 4.70 0.61
N ILE A 138 -1.41 4.91 -0.53
CA ILE A 138 -2.85 5.20 -0.56
C ILE A 138 -3.68 4.04 0.02
N GLU A 139 -3.33 2.80 -0.32
CA GLU A 139 -3.99 1.60 0.21
C GLU A 139 -3.75 1.44 1.74
N LEU A 140 -2.54 1.73 2.21
CA LEU A 140 -2.21 1.77 3.64
C LEU A 140 -3.06 2.81 4.39
N VAL A 141 -3.11 4.04 3.90
CA VAL A 141 -3.93 5.11 4.51
C VAL A 141 -5.41 4.70 4.52
N THR A 142 -5.90 4.13 3.41
CA THR A 142 -7.30 3.67 3.32
C THR A 142 -7.61 2.56 4.33
N THR A 143 -6.68 1.63 4.54
CA THR A 143 -6.80 0.55 5.52
C THR A 143 -6.76 1.10 6.95
N ALA A 144 -5.85 2.04 7.22
CA ALA A 144 -5.73 2.71 8.52
C ALA A 144 -7.00 3.51 8.89
N THR A 145 -7.57 4.28 7.96
CA THR A 145 -8.83 5.02 8.22
C THR A 145 -10.00 4.08 8.52
N ARG A 146 -10.07 2.92 7.84
CA ARG A 146 -11.11 1.91 8.13
C ARG A 146 -10.92 1.32 9.51
N PHE A 147 -9.68 1.00 9.89
CA PHE A 147 -9.36 0.53 11.24
C PHE A 147 -9.77 1.54 12.31
N TYR A 148 -9.43 2.81 12.11
CA TYR A 148 -9.81 3.90 13.02
C TYR A 148 -11.33 3.99 13.20
N ASN A 149 -12.09 3.98 12.10
CA ASN A 149 -13.56 4.03 12.15
C ASN A 149 -14.17 2.82 12.87
N ILE A 150 -13.56 1.64 12.75
CA ILE A 150 -14.02 0.43 13.47
C ILE A 150 -13.84 0.63 14.98
N ILE A 151 -12.69 1.14 15.42
CA ILE A 151 -12.40 1.39 16.84
C ILE A 151 -13.31 2.48 17.42
N THR A 152 -13.50 3.60 16.72
CA THR A 152 -14.32 4.72 17.23
C THR A 152 -15.79 4.34 17.39
N VAL A 153 -16.34 3.58 16.44
CA VAL A 153 -17.72 3.05 16.55
C VAL A 153 -17.84 2.09 17.74
N MET A 154 -16.77 1.40 18.11
CA MET A 154 -16.76 0.47 19.25
C MET A 154 -16.59 1.16 20.59
N SER A 155 -15.78 2.21 20.69
CA SER A 155 -15.61 2.93 21.96
C SER A 155 -16.82 3.82 22.31
N SER A 156 -17.72 4.04 21.34
CA SER A 156 -18.98 4.79 21.53
C SER A 156 -20.14 3.92 22.05
N ARG A 157 -19.92 2.62 22.29
CA ARG A 157 -20.88 1.70 22.89
C ARG A 157 -20.40 1.23 24.26
#